data_AF-A0A0L0L9P1-F1
#
_entry.id   AF-A0A0L0L9P1-F1
#
_cell.length_a   1.000
_cell.length_b   1.000
_cell.length_c   1.000
_cell.angle_alpha   90.00
_cell.angle_beta   90.00
_cell.angle_gamma   90.00
#
_symmetry.space_group_name_H-M   'P 1'
#
loop_
_entity.id
_entity.type
_entity.pdbx_description
1 polymer ?
#
loop_
_entity_poly.entity_id
_entity_poly.type
_entity_poly.pdbx_seq_one_letter_code
_entity_poly.pdbx_strand_id
1 'polypeptide(L)' 'MALGRLISNRFTNEKGNDIYVRAKEEPIGGVPGILLYIAGPDSDSEMHVTRQEGLELLAVLSKLLKTGRRSA' A
#
# COMPACT_ATOMS: atom_id res chain seq x y z
N MET A 1 2.82 -23.38 -3.87
CA MET A 1 2.26 -22.29 -3.05
C MET A 1 2.91 -21.00 -3.53
N ALA A 2 2.15 -20.09 -4.13
CA ALA A 2 2.71 -18.83 -4.58
C ALA A 2 2.98 -17.96 -3.34
N LEU A 3 4.23 -17.57 -3.12
CA LEU A 3 4.59 -16.50 -2.21
C LEU A 3 3.80 -15.27 -2.66
N GLY A 4 2.80 -14.86 -1.86
CA GLY A 4 1.92 -13.74 -2.17
C GLY A 4 2.74 -12.53 -2.57
N ARG A 5 2.35 -11.88 -3.68
CA ARG A 5 3.14 -10.79 -4.24
C ARG A 5 3.24 -9.66 -3.21
N LEU A 6 4.46 -9.36 -2.78
CA LEU A 6 4.74 -8.21 -1.91
C LEU A 6 5.01 -6.98 -2.79
N ILE A 7 4.23 -5.93 -2.60
CA ILE A 7 4.46 -4.62 -3.20
C ILE A 7 4.86 -3.69 -2.07
N SER A 8 6.06 -3.13 -2.15
CA SER A 8 6.54 -2.12 -1.20
C SER A 8 6.90 -0.84 -1.94
N ASN A 9 6.46 0.30 -1.43
CA ASN A 9 6.83 1.60 -1.97
C ASN A 9 6.99 2.64 -0.87
N ARG A 10 7.76 3.70 -1.17
CA ARG A 10 7.97 4.85 -0.29
C ARG A 10 7.69 6.14 -1.05
N PHE A 11 7.09 7.11 -0.38
CA PHE A 11 6.86 8.44 -0.93
C PHE A 11 6.83 9.51 0.14
N THR A 12 6.95 10.75 -0.30
CA THR A 12 6.80 11.93 0.55
C THR A 12 5.39 12.48 0.37
N ASN A 13 4.67 12.71 1.47
CA ASN A 13 3.35 13.35 1.42
C ASN A 13 3.47 14.89 1.34
N GLU A 14 2.34 15.58 1.26
CA GLU A 14 2.26 17.05 1.19
C GLU A 14 2.87 17.80 2.39
N LYS A 15 3.12 17.11 3.50
CA LYS A 15 3.77 17.66 4.71
C LYS A 15 5.28 17.44 4.72
N GLY A 16 5.85 16.80 3.70
CA GLY A 16 7.27 16.45 3.66
C GLY A 16 7.60 15.14 4.40
N ASN A 17 6.60 14.40 4.87
CA ASN A 17 6.81 13.18 5.63
C ASN A 17 7.00 11.98 4.72
N ASP A 18 7.98 11.14 5.05
CA ASP A 18 8.17 9.83 4.43
C ASP A 18 7.09 8.86 4.87
N ILE A 19 6.35 8.34 3.90
CA ILE A 19 5.31 7.34 4.06
C ILE A 19 5.77 6.06 3.36
N TYR A 20 5.71 4.95 4.10
CA TYR A 20 6.03 3.62 3.61
C TYR A 20 4.74 2.82 3.47
N VAL A 21 4.53 2.21 2.30
CA VAL A 21 3.38 1.36 2.04
C VAL A 21 3.87 -0.03 1.69
N ARG A 22 3.30 -1.05 2.35
CA ARG A 22 3.50 -2.46 2.05
C ARG A 22 2.14 -3.10 1.81
N ALA A 23 1.96 -3.74 0.66
CA ALA A 23 0.80 -4.55 0.35
C ALA A 23 1.25 -5.99 0.13
N LYS A 24 0.63 -6.93 0.85
CA LYS A 24 0.90 -8.36 0.78
C LYS A 24 -0.41 -9.08 0.47
N GLU A 25 -0.42 -9.93 -0.55
CA GLU A 25 -1.56 -10.84 -0.72
C GLU A 25 -1.63 -11.80 0.47
N GLU A 26 -2.75 -11.76 1.19
CA GLU A 26 -2.98 -12.53 2.41
C GLU A 26 -4.46 -12.93 2.48
N PRO A 27 -4.78 -14.21 2.22
CA PRO A 27 -6.15 -14.70 2.33
C PRO A 27 -6.56 -14.89 3.79
N ILE A 28 -7.80 -14.51 4.12
CA ILE A 28 -8.38 -14.66 5.45
C ILE A 28 -9.64 -15.51 5.34
N GLY A 29 -9.72 -16.59 6.11
CA GLY A 29 -10.89 -17.47 6.09
C GLY A 29 -11.19 -18.09 4.71
N GLY A 30 -10.18 -18.24 3.85
CA GLY A 30 -10.34 -18.76 2.48
C GLY A 30 -10.74 -17.70 1.45
N VAL A 31 -10.98 -16.45 1.85
CA VAL A 31 -11.25 -15.34 0.95
C VAL A 31 -9.92 -14.68 0.52
N PRO A 32 -9.65 -14.52 -0.79
CA PRO A 32 -8.48 -13.78 -1.25
C PRO A 32 -8.49 -12.33 -0.77
N GLY A 33 -7.48 -11.96 0.01
CA GLY A 33 -7.34 -10.63 0.60
C GLY A 33 -5.97 -10.03 0.36
N ILE A 34 -5.85 -8.75 0.71
CA ILE A 34 -4.60 -8.01 0.75
C ILE A 34 -4.46 -7.37 2.12
N LEU A 35 -3.33 -7.62 2.77
CA LEU A 35 -2.87 -6.88 3.95
C LEU A 35 -2.13 -5.63 3.47
N LEU A 36 -2.65 -4.47 3.83
CA LEU A 36 -2.02 -3.19 3.61
C LEU A 36 -1.47 -2.66 4.93
N TYR A 37 -0.20 -2.29 4.91
CA TYR A 37 0.47 -1.63 6.02
C TYR A 37 1.03 -0.28 5.54
N ILE A 38 0.70 0.78 6.25
CA ILE A 38 1.15 2.14 5.99
C ILE A 38 1.85 2.65 7.24
N ALA A 39 3.13 3.01 7.12
CA ALA A 39 3.88 3.65 8.19
C ALA A 39 4.20 5.10 7.85
N GLY A 40 3.90 6.00 8.76
CA GLY A 40 4.33 7.39 8.77
C GLY A 40 5.28 7.67 9.94
N PRO A 41 5.68 8.94 10.14
CA PRO A 41 6.57 9.31 11.23
C PRO A 41 5.92 9.19 12.62
N ASP A 42 4.62 9.43 12.71
CA ASP A 42 3.91 9.54 13.99
C ASP A 42 2.95 8.37 14.26
N SER A 43 2.59 7.61 13.21
CA SER A 43 1.65 6.51 13.33
C SER A 43 1.81 5.48 12.22
N ASP A 44 1.43 4.26 12.59
CA ASP A 44 1.27 3.14 11.68
C ASP A 44 -0.21 2.82 11.53
N SER A 45 -0.58 2.32 10.37
CA SER A 45 -1.93 1.87 10.07
C SER A 45 -1.87 0.54 9.34
N GLU A 46 -2.68 -0.39 9.80
CA GLU A 46 -2.81 -1.72 9.23
C GLU A 46 -4.27 -1.96 8.83
N MET A 47 -4.48 -2.50 7.63
CA MET A 47 -5.80 -2.76 7.10
C MET A 47 -5.81 -4.02 6.24
N HIS A 48 -6.79 -4.90 6.49
CA HIS A 48 -7.10 -6.01 5.60
C HIS A 48 -8.27 -5.63 4.70
N VAL A 49 -8.09 -5.81 3.40
CA VAL A 49 -9.11 -5.57 2.38
C VAL A 49 -9.26 -6.79 1.49
N THR A 50 -10.38 -6.88 0.78
CA THR A 50 -10.52 -7.87 -0.27
C THR A 50 -9.51 -7.62 -1.38
N ARG A 51 -9.24 -8.64 -2.20
CA ARG A 51 -8.32 -8.49 -3.33
C ARG A 51 -8.75 -7.38 -4.29
N GLN A 52 -10.06 -7.24 -4.55
CA GLN A 52 -10.58 -6.22 -5.47
C GLN A 52 -10.33 -4.80 -4.94
N GLU A 53 -10.67 -4.56 -3.67
CA GLU A 53 -10.42 -3.27 -3.00
C GLU A 53 -8.92 -2.94 -2.96
N GLY A 54 -8.07 -3.93 -2.65
CA GLY A 54 -6.63 -3.74 -2.61
C GLY A 54 -6.03 -3.38 -3.98
N LEU A 55 -6.57 -3.91 -5.08
CA LEU A 55 -6.15 -3.52 -6.44
C LEU A 55 -6.52 -2.07 -6.76
N GLU A 56 -7.70 -1.62 -6.37
CA GLU A 56 -8.14 -0.23 -6.54
C GLU A 56 -7.28 0.73 -5.70
N LEU A 57 -7.04 0.39 -4.44
CA LEU A 57 -6.16 1.15 -3.55
C LEU A 57 -4.75 1.25 -4.11
N LEU A 58 -4.17 0.14 -4.57
CA LEU A 58 -2.85 0.13 -5.19
C LEU A 58 -2.80 0.98 -6.46
N ALA A 59 -3.87 1.02 -7.25
CA ALA A 59 -3.95 1.86 -8.45
C ALA A 59 -3.99 3.35 -8.10
N VAL A 60 -4.78 3.75 -7.09
CA VAL A 60 -4.85 5.13 -6.59
C VAL A 60 -3.52 5.56 -5.98
N LEU A 61 -2.95 4.74 -5.10
CA LEU A 61 -1.64 4.96 -4.51
C LEU A 61 -0.60 5.09 -5.63
N SER A 62 -0.53 4.16 -6.58
CA SER A 62 0.42 4.24 -7.70
C SER A 62 0.28 5.53 -8.52
N LYS A 63 -0.93 6.07 -8.69
CA LYS A 63 -1.13 7.38 -9.34
C LYS A 63 -0.56 8.52 -8.48
N LEU A 64 -0.90 8.57 -7.19
CA LEU A 64 -0.38 9.58 -6.26
C LEU A 64 1.16 9.56 -6.20
N LEU A 65 1.74 8.36 -6.13
CA LEU A 65 3.19 8.12 -6.09
C LEU A 65 3.90 8.55 -7.38
N LYS A 66 3.28 8.33 -8.55
CA LYS A 66 3.83 8.79 -9.84
C LYS A 66 3.76 10.30 -10.01
N THR A 67 2.71 10.94 -9.48
CA THR A 67 2.57 12.40 -9.53
C THR A 67 3.60 13.11 -8.67
N GLY A 68 3.97 12.55 -7.51
CA GLY A 68 5.04 13.07 -6.65
C GLY A 68 6.45 13.01 -7.25
N ARG A 69 6.69 12.20 -8.29
CA ARG A 69 7.98 12.13 -9.01
C ARG A 69 8.23 13.27 -9.99
N ARG A 70 7.32 14.24 -10.08
CA ARG A 70 7.38 15.33 -11.08
C ARG A 70 7.75 16.71 -10.52
N SER A 71 8.23 16.77 -9.29
CA SER A 71 8.76 17.98 -8.68
C SER A 71 10.17 17.73 -8.14
N ALA A 72 11.13 17.65 -9.06
CA ALA A 72 12.55 17.83 -8.79
C ALA A 72 13.13 18.61 -9.98
#